data_AF-A0A7C6K9I7-F1
#
_entry.id   AF-A0A7C6K9I7-F1
#
_cell.length_a   1.000
_cell.length_b   1.000
_cell.length_c   1.000
_cell.angle_alpha   90.00
_cell.angle_beta   90.00
_cell.angle_gamma   90.00
#
_symmetry.space_group_name_H-M   'P 1'
#
loop_
_entity.id
_entity.type
_entity.pdbx_description
1 polymer ?
#
loop_
_entity_poly.entity_id
_entity_poly.type
_entity_poly.pdbx_seq_one_letter_code
_entity_poly.pdbx_strand_id
1 'polypeptide(L)' 'MGIKKYDATYKFGNTTVHIIAPPLMTEEEKQKILREYEQVGWEIWQGIIRNEEKNDRINPNS' A
#
# COMPACT_ATOMS: atom_id res chain seq x y z
N MET A 1 3.88 -29.37 -8.26
CA MET A 1 4.87 -28.33 -8.64
C MET A 1 5.67 -27.98 -7.40
N GLY A 2 6.99 -28.20 -7.39
CA GLY A 2 7.82 -27.93 -6.22
C GLY A 2 8.06 -26.43 -6.05
N ILE A 3 8.02 -25.93 -4.82
CA ILE A 3 8.36 -24.55 -4.47
C ILE A 3 9.85 -24.36 -4.82
N LYS A 4 10.15 -23.49 -5.79
CA LYS A 4 11.54 -23.09 -6.04
C LYS A 4 12.02 -22.26 -4.86
N LYS A 5 13.12 -22.67 -4.22
CA LYS A 5 13.70 -22.02 -3.04
C LYS A 5 14.18 -20.57 -3.30
N TYR A 6 14.57 -20.29 -4.55
CA TYR A 6 15.07 -18.99 -4.98
C TYR A 6 14.36 -18.58 -6.27
N ASP A 7 14.05 -17.29 -6.37
CA ASP A 7 13.41 -16.69 -7.55
C ASP A 7 14.42 -16.51 -8.69
N ALA A 8 15.66 -16.14 -8.33
CA ALA A 8 16.79 -16.14 -9.25
C ALA A 8 18.09 -16.56 -8.55
N THR A 9 19.09 -16.97 -9.34
CA THR A 9 20.44 -17.24 -8.84
C THR A 9 21.45 -16.76 -9.87
N TYR A 10 22.42 -15.95 -9.43
CA TYR A 10 23.50 -15.41 -10.26
C TYR A 10 24.85 -15.91 -9.74
N LYS A 11 25.79 -16.15 -10.66
CA LYS A 11 27.17 -16.50 -10.33
C LYS A 11 28.13 -15.44 -10.86
N PHE A 12 29.02 -14.97 -9.98
CA PHE A 12 30.07 -13.99 -10.29
C PHE A 12 31.41 -14.54 -9.78
N GLY A 13 32.20 -15.14 -10.68
CA GLY A 13 33.41 -15.86 -10.29
C GLY A 13 33.09 -16.97 -9.28
N ASN A 14 33.68 -16.87 -8.08
CA ASN A 14 33.43 -17.79 -6.96
C ASN A 14 32.21 -17.41 -6.09
N THR A 15 31.54 -16.30 -6.38
CA THR A 15 30.38 -15.83 -5.59
C THR A 15 29.08 -16.33 -6.21
N THR A 16 28.16 -16.79 -5.37
CA THR A 16 26.77 -17.13 -5.76
C THR A 16 25.80 -16.22 -5.03
N VAL A 17 24.92 -15.55 -5.77
CA VAL A 17 23.88 -14.66 -5.25
C VAL A 17 22.53 -15.34 -5.44
N HIS A 18 21.74 -15.44 -4.36
CA HIS A 18 20.38 -15.97 -4.40
C HIS A 18 19.38 -14.83 -4.21
N ILE A 19 18.45 -14.68 -5.16
CA ILE A 19 17.32 -13.75 -5.02
C ILE A 19 16.14 -14.53 -4.44
N ILE A 20 15.62 -14.04 -3.33
CA ILE A 20 14.40 -14.54 -2.71
C ILE A 20 13.28 -13.53 -2.93
N ALA A 21 12.14 -14.01 -3.44
CA ALA A 21 10.93 -13.20 -3.38
C ALA A 21 10.51 -13.08 -1.91
N PRO A 22 9.95 -11.92 -1.49
CA PRO A 22 9.30 -11.84 -0.20
C PRO A 22 8.15 -12.86 -0.13
N PRO A 23 7.82 -13.35 1.08
CA PRO A 23 6.69 -14.26 1.24
C PRO A 23 5.42 -13.62 0.67
N LEU A 24 4.62 -14.44 -0.01
CA LEU A 24 3.32 -14.01 -0.51
C LEU A 24 2.43 -13.65 0.68
N MET A 25 1.84 -12.45 0.65
CA MET A 25 0.82 -12.07 1.63
C MET A 25 -0.40 -12.98 1.46
N THR A 26 -1.01 -13.37 2.58
CA THR A 26 -2.30 -14.05 2.54
C THR A 26 -3.39 -13.09 2.07
N GLU A 27 -4.54 -13.63 1.66
CA GLU A 27 -5.65 -12.77 1.24
C GLU A 27 -6.16 -11.94 2.43
N GLU A 28 -6.18 -12.50 3.63
CA GLU A 28 -6.58 -11.80 4.85
C GLU A 28 -5.68 -10.61 5.16
N GLU A 29 -4.36 -10.76 4.98
CA GLU A 29 -3.39 -9.68 5.16
C GLU A 29 -3.60 -8.57 4.13
N LYS A 30 -3.81 -8.92 2.87
CA LYS A 30 -4.12 -7.94 1.81
C LYS A 30 -5.40 -7.16 2.13
N GLN A 31 -6.46 -7.86 2.55
CA GLN A 31 -7.74 -7.23 2.90
C GLN A 31 -7.64 -6.37 4.15
N LYS A 32 -6.76 -6.70 5.10
CA LYS A 32 -6.49 -5.83 6.24
C LYS A 32 -5.82 -4.53 5.78
N ILE A 33 -4.77 -4.62 4.99
CA ILE A 33 -4.04 -3.46 4.46
C ILE A 33 -4.97 -2.58 3.62
N LEU A 34 -5.80 -3.18 2.75
CA LEU A 34 -6.74 -2.45 1.91
C LEU A 34 -7.73 -1.62 2.75
N ARG A 35 -8.31 -2.22 3.80
CA ARG A 35 -9.23 -1.52 4.70
C ARG A 35 -8.58 -0.34 5.43
N GLU A 36 -7.32 -0.47 5.82
CA GLU A 36 -6.57 0.63 6.43
C GLU A 36 -6.40 1.80 5.44
N TYR A 37 -6.06 1.51 4.18
CA TYR A 37 -5.98 2.54 3.13
C TYR A 37 -7.33 3.19 2.83
N GLU A 38 -8.40 2.40 2.73
CA GLU A 38 -9.76 2.90 2.50
C GLU A 38 -10.21 3.83 3.64
N GLN A 39 -9.93 3.45 4.89
CA GLN A 39 -10.24 4.27 6.04
C GLN A 39 -9.50 5.61 6.00
N VAL A 40 -8.18 5.59 5.81
CA VAL A 40 -7.38 6.82 5.74
C VAL A 40 -7.82 7.70 4.57
N GLY A 41 -8.07 7.11 3.40
CA GLY A 41 -8.56 7.81 2.22
C GLY A 41 -9.90 8.50 2.49
N TRP A 42 -10.82 7.81 3.17
CA TRP A 42 -12.11 8.36 3.58
C TRP A 42 -11.96 9.51 4.57
N GLU A 43 -11.11 9.36 5.59
CA GLU A 43 -10.87 10.41 6.59
C GLU A 43 -10.32 11.69 5.96
N ILE A 44 -9.40 11.56 5.01
CA ILE A 44 -8.85 12.68 4.22
C ILE A 44 -9.97 13.35 3.42
N TRP A 45 -10.76 12.58 2.67
CA TRP A 45 -11.87 13.11 1.86
C TRP A 45 -12.86 13.89 2.72
N GLN A 46 -13.27 13.32 3.85
CA GLN A 46 -14.17 13.98 4.79
C GLN A 46 -13.55 15.25 5.39
N GLY A 47 -12.23 15.27 5.60
CA GLY A 47 -11.48 16.46 5.99
C GLY A 47 -11.58 17.59 4.97
N ILE A 48 -11.46 17.26 3.67
CA ILE A 48 -11.57 18.23 2.58
C ILE A 48 -12.98 18.83 2.56
N ILE A 49 -14.04 18.00 2.54
CA ILE A 49 -15.44 18.47 2.56
C ILE A 49 -15.68 19.41 3.74
N ARG A 50 -15.28 19.01 4.96
CA ARG A 50 -15.48 19.84 6.16
C ARG A 50 -14.76 21.19 6.07
N ASN A 51 -13.62 21.24 5.40
CA ASN A 51 -12.87 22.48 5.23
C ASN A 51 -13.53 23.39 4.17
N GLU A 52 -14.04 22.82 3.08
CA GLU A 52 -14.82 23.56 2.08
C GLU A 52 -16.09 24.16 2.70
N GLU A 53 -16.87 23.37 3.44
CA GLU A 53 -18.08 23.86 4.13
C GLU A 53 -17.77 24.99 5.14
N LYS A 54 -16.62 24.92 5.82
CA LYS A 54 -16.20 25.98 6.74
C LYS A 54 -15.82 27.26 5.99
N ASN A 55 -15.15 27.13 4.85
CA ASN A 55 -14.76 28.28 4.04
C ASN A 55 -15.99 28.99 3.46
N ASP A 56 -16.99 28.24 2.98
CA ASP A 56 -18.25 28.80 2.47
C ASP A 56 -19.06 29.51 3.55
N ARG A 57 -19.04 29.00 4.79
CA ARG A 57 -19.69 29.66 5.95
C ARG A 57 -18.99 30.94 6.37
N ILE A 58 -17.69 31.06 6.14
CA ILE A 58 -16.90 32.24 6.52
C ILE A 58 -16.91 33.29 5.39
N ASN A 59 -17.11 32.89 4.13
CA ASN A 59 -17.26 33.81 3.00
C ASN A 59 -18.43 33.42 2.08
N PRO A 60 -19.66 33.86 2.39
CA PRO A 60 -20.86 33.44 1.67
C PRO A 60 -21.04 34.07 0.26
N ASN A 61 -20.10 34.91 -0.22
CA ASN A 61 -20.24 35.69 -1.45
C ASN A 61 -19.04 35.56 -2.44
N SER A 62 -18.28 34.45 -2.43
CA SER A 62 -17.27 34.21 -3.47
C SER A 62 -17.84 33.67 -4.77
#